data_AF-A0A4S4CQB7-F1
#
_entry.id   AF-A0A4S4CQB7-F1
#
_cell.length_a   1.000
_cell.length_b   1.000
_cell.length_c   1.000
_cell.angle_alpha   90.00
_cell.angle_beta   90.00
_cell.angle_gamma   90.00
#
_symmetry.space_group_name_H-M   'P 1'
#
loop_
_entity.id
_entity.type
_entity.pdbx_description
1 polymer ?
#
loop_
_entity_poly.entity_id
_entity_poly.type
_entity_poly.pdbx_seq_one_letter_code
_entity_poly.pdbx_strand_id
1 'polypeptide(L)'
;MLRAVFLITGVIFVLTGLYLYFLPPAVAALLGVAPLWLARVAGGVVLAWGASTLAGSARPDGLRTGALVGGNLLVVASLLAPVIAAGSTLPPTARPLLLGVVIVLGVLAAAAVLAYPSRQRRGL
;
A
#
# COMPACT_ATOMS: atom_id res chain seq x y z
N MET A 1 3.96 18.37 -3.17
CA MET A 1 3.45 17.43 -2.15
C MET A 1 2.87 16.16 -2.78
N LEU A 2 1.85 16.26 -3.64
CA LEU A 2 1.21 15.08 -4.24
C LEU A 2 2.18 14.12 -4.96
N ARG A 3 3.13 14.64 -5.74
CA ARG A 3 4.19 13.83 -6.37
C ARG A 3 4.99 12.97 -5.37
N ALA A 4 5.32 13.52 -4.21
CA ALA A 4 6.05 12.77 -3.18
C ALA A 4 5.20 11.63 -2.60
N VAL A 5 3.89 11.88 -2.40
CA VAL A 5 2.95 10.84 -1.94
C VAL A 5 2.89 9.67 -2.93
N PHE A 6 2.82 9.96 -4.23
CA PHE A 6 2.88 8.95 -5.28
C PHE A 6 4.21 8.19 -5.28
N LEU A 7 5.35 8.89 -5.16
CA LEU A 7 6.67 8.25 -5.14
C LEU A 7 6.82 7.32 -3.94
N ILE A 8 6.49 7.79 -2.73
CA ILE A 8 6.63 7.01 -1.50
C ILE A 8 5.71 5.79 -1.55
N THR A 9 4.42 5.99 -1.89
CA THR A 9 3.46 4.88 -2.02
C THR A 9 3.92 3.87 -3.07
N GLY A 10 4.37 4.35 -4.23
CA GLY A 10 4.87 3.51 -5.31
C GLY A 10 6.08 2.68 -4.90
N VAL A 11 7.06 3.27 -4.21
CA VAL A 11 8.23 2.54 -3.70
C VAL A 11 7.82 1.47 -2.70
N ILE A 12 6.94 1.78 -1.75
CA ILE A 12 6.44 0.81 -0.77
C ILE A 12 5.82 -0.40 -1.47
N PHE A 13 4.94 -0.16 -2.44
CA PHE A 13 4.27 -1.25 -3.15
C PHE A 13 5.19 -1.99 -4.13
N VAL A 14 6.14 -1.33 -4.78
CA VAL A 14 7.13 -2.04 -5.61
C VAL A 14 7.96 -3.00 -4.77
N LEU A 15 8.50 -2.54 -3.64
CA LEU A 15 9.31 -3.39 -2.76
C LEU A 15 8.49 -4.53 -2.16
N THR A 16 7.28 -4.24 -1.71
CA THR A 16 6.36 -5.24 -1.16
C THR A 16 5.97 -6.27 -2.23
N GLY A 17 5.63 -5.82 -3.43
CA GLY A 17 5.25 -6.67 -4.55
C GLY A 17 6.40 -7.58 -5.00
N LEU A 18 7.61 -7.04 -5.13
CA LEU A 18 8.81 -7.83 -5.42
C LEU A 18 9.06 -8.89 -4.36
N TYR A 19 8.98 -8.51 -3.08
CA TYR A 19 9.19 -9.45 -1.98
C TYR A 19 8.15 -10.59 -1.98
N LEU A 20 6.88 -10.28 -2.19
CA LEU A 20 5.81 -11.29 -2.29
C LEU A 20 5.95 -12.18 -3.53
N TYR A 21 6.36 -11.61 -4.66
CA TYR A 21 6.58 -12.36 -5.90
C TYR A 21 7.73 -13.36 -5.78
N PHE A 22 8.82 -12.95 -5.13
CA PHE A 22 10.00 -13.78 -4.87
C PHE A 22 10.01 -14.38 -3.46
N LEU A 23 8.85 -14.52 -2.82
CA LEU A 23 8.75 -14.99 -1.43
C LEU A 23 9.43 -16.37 -1.28
N PRO A 24 10.47 -16.49 -0.43
CA PRO A 24 11.15 -17.76 -0.24
C PRO A 24 10.18 -18.83 0.32
N PRO A 25 10.20 -20.08 -0.18
CA PRO A 25 9.30 -21.13 0.29
C PRO A 25 9.38 -21.37 1.80
N ALA A 26 10.58 -21.25 2.40
CA ALA A 26 10.79 -21.38 3.84
C ALA A 26 10.01 -20.30 4.63
N VAL A 27 10.01 -19.06 4.15
CA VAL A 27 9.28 -17.95 4.77
C VAL A 27 7.77 -18.13 4.59
N ALA A 28 7.33 -18.58 3.41
CA ALA A 28 5.93 -18.87 3.16
C ALA A 28 5.39 -19.96 4.10
N ALA A 29 6.16 -21.03 4.30
CA ALA A 29 5.81 -22.10 5.25
C ALA A 29 5.73 -21.61 6.70
N LEU A 30 6.70 -20.78 7.12
CA LEU A 30 6.72 -20.15 8.45
C LEU A 30 5.50 -19.26 8.70
N LEU A 31 5.02 -18.56 7.66
CA LEU A 31 3.88 -17.65 7.74
C LEU A 31 2.53 -18.33 7.43
N GLY A 32 2.52 -19.65 7.22
CA GLY A 32 1.30 -20.39 6.87
C GLY A 32 0.70 -19.98 5.52
N VAL A 33 1.49 -19.39 4.62
CA VAL A 33 1.04 -18.89 3.32
C VAL A 33 0.98 -20.05 2.33
N ALA A 34 -0.22 -20.60 2.13
CA ALA A 34 -0.49 -21.62 1.13
C ALA A 34 -1.80 -21.33 0.38
N PRO A 35 -1.83 -21.53 -0.95
CA PRO A 35 -0.74 -21.99 -1.82
C PRO A 35 0.23 -20.86 -2.24
N LEU A 36 1.51 -21.19 -2.47
CA LEU A 36 2.58 -20.21 -2.78
C LEU A 36 2.30 -19.38 -4.04
N TRP A 37 1.61 -19.94 -5.03
CA TRP A 37 1.26 -19.20 -6.25
C TRP A 37 0.37 -17.99 -5.94
N LEU A 38 -0.48 -18.05 -4.91
CA LEU A 38 -1.36 -16.95 -4.53
C LEU A 38 -0.54 -15.75 -4.03
N ALA A 39 0.50 -16.01 -3.23
CA ALA A 39 1.44 -14.98 -2.79
C ALA A 39 2.16 -14.32 -3.99
N ARG A 40 2.53 -15.13 -5.00
CA ARG A 40 3.17 -14.61 -6.21
C ARG A 40 2.24 -13.75 -7.05
N VAL A 41 1.00 -14.19 -7.24
CA VAL A 41 -0.03 -13.42 -7.96
C VAL A 41 -0.30 -12.11 -7.23
N ALA A 42 -0.50 -12.16 -5.91
CA ALA A 42 -0.65 -10.95 -5.10
C ALA A 42 0.57 -10.03 -5.22
N GLY A 43 1.78 -10.58 -5.18
CA GLY A 43 3.02 -9.84 -5.37
C GLY A 43 3.10 -9.18 -6.75
N GLY A 44 2.73 -9.88 -7.82
CA GLY A 44 2.68 -9.33 -9.17
C GLY A 44 1.67 -8.19 -9.31
N VAL A 45 0.47 -8.34 -8.72
CA VAL A 45 -0.56 -7.29 -8.71
C VAL A 45 -0.08 -6.06 -7.94
N VAL A 46 0.46 -6.24 -6.74
CA VAL A 46 0.98 -5.15 -5.90
C VAL A 46 2.17 -4.46 -6.58
N LEU A 47 3.05 -5.21 -7.23
CA LEU A 47 4.17 -4.68 -8.00
C LEU A 47 3.70 -3.84 -9.19
N ALA A 48 2.75 -4.35 -9.98
CA ALA A 48 2.16 -3.63 -11.10
C ALA A 48 1.47 -2.35 -10.63
N TRP A 49 0.74 -2.42 -9.52
CA TRP A 49 0.11 -1.26 -8.89
C TRP A 49 1.14 -0.22 -8.43
N GLY A 50 2.20 -0.65 -7.76
CA GLY A 50 3.30 0.22 -7.33
C GLY A 50 4.00 0.90 -8.50
N ALA A 51 4.32 0.15 -9.56
CA ALA A 51 4.92 0.68 -10.79
C ALA A 51 3.99 1.70 -11.48
N SER A 52 2.69 1.40 -11.56
CA SER A 52 1.70 2.33 -12.12
C SER A 52 1.58 3.61 -11.28
N THR A 53 1.69 3.50 -9.95
CA THR A 53 1.69 4.64 -9.03
C THR A 53 2.96 5.48 -9.23
N LEU A 54 4.13 4.85 -9.37
CA LEU A 54 5.38 5.57 -9.68
C LEU A 54 5.29 6.33 -11.01
N ALA A 55 4.77 5.68 -12.06
CA ALA A 55 4.55 6.32 -13.35
C ALA A 55 3.54 7.48 -13.24
N GLY A 56 2.49 7.32 -12.43
CA GLY A 56 1.49 8.34 -12.13
C GLY A 56 2.08 9.58 -11.44
N SER A 57 3.22 9.47 -10.77
CA SER A 57 3.87 10.60 -10.08
C SER A 57 4.30 11.74 -11.01
N ALA A 58 4.57 11.45 -12.29
CA ALA A 58 4.99 12.45 -13.27
C ALA A 58 3.85 13.42 -13.64
N ARG A 59 2.62 12.93 -13.65
CA ARG A 59 1.40 13.71 -13.92
C ARG A 59 0.26 13.20 -13.03
N PRO A 60 0.18 13.68 -11.78
CA PRO A 60 -0.93 13.35 -10.89
C PRO A 60 -2.22 13.96 -11.42
N ASP A 61 -3.26 13.14 -11.59
CA ASP A 61 -4.61 13.57 -11.95
C ASP A 61 -5.63 13.06 -10.91
N GLY A 62 -6.90 13.44 -11.07
CA GLY A 62 -7.96 13.07 -10.13
C GLY A 62 -8.21 11.57 -10.05
N LEU A 63 -8.19 10.88 -11.18
CA LEU A 63 -8.40 9.43 -11.24
C LEU A 63 -7.27 8.69 -10.52
N ARG A 64 -6.02 9.02 -10.82
CA ARG A 64 -4.83 8.44 -10.21
C ARG A 64 -4.74 8.75 -8.72
N THR A 65 -5.14 9.96 -8.32
CA THR A 65 -5.14 10.35 -6.91
C THR A 65 -6.22 9.60 -6.15
N GLY A 66 -7.42 9.48 -6.72
CA GLY A 66 -8.50 8.66 -6.16
C GLY A 66 -8.10 7.18 -6.06
N ALA A 67 -7.46 6.63 -7.09
CA ALA A 67 -6.91 5.29 -7.08
C ALA A 67 -5.87 5.09 -5.97
N LEU A 68 -4.89 6.01 -5.84
CA LEU A 68 -3.89 5.97 -4.78
C LEU A 68 -4.52 5.98 -3.38
N VAL A 69 -5.43 6.93 -3.14
CA VAL A 69 -6.11 7.07 -1.84
C VAL A 69 -6.93 5.83 -1.53
N GLY A 70 -7.76 5.39 -2.49
CA GLY A 70 -8.59 4.20 -2.34
C GLY A 70 -7.76 2.95 -2.09
N GLY A 71 -6.68 2.75 -2.84
CA GLY A 71 -5.75 1.63 -2.67
C GLY A 71 -5.09 1.64 -1.28
N ASN A 72 -4.55 2.78 -0.85
CA ASN A 72 -3.93 2.90 0.46
C ASN A 72 -4.93 2.63 1.60
N LEU A 73 -6.14 3.19 1.51
CA LEU A 73 -7.18 2.98 2.52
C LEU A 73 -7.71 1.54 2.53
N LEU A 74 -7.78 0.88 1.37
CA LEU A 74 -8.17 -0.53 1.29
C LEU A 74 -7.14 -1.44 1.96
N VAL A 75 -5.84 -1.17 1.77
CA VAL A 75 -4.76 -1.88 2.47
C VAL A 75 -4.83 -1.62 3.97
N VAL A 76 -5.03 -0.37 4.39
CA VAL A 76 -5.22 -0.01 5.81
C VAL A 76 -6.40 -0.79 6.41
N ALA A 77 -7.56 -0.80 5.75
CA ALA A 77 -8.74 -1.51 6.21
C ALA A 77 -8.51 -3.02 6.32
N SER A 78 -7.76 -3.59 5.37
CA SER A 78 -7.43 -5.01 5.32
C SER A 78 -6.43 -5.43 6.39
N LEU A 79 -5.54 -4.54 6.84
CA LEU A 79 -4.50 -4.84 7.83
C LEU A 79 -4.88 -4.46 9.26
N LEU A 80 -5.56 -3.35 9.48
CA LEU A 80 -5.75 -2.78 10.82
C LEU A 80 -6.54 -3.72 11.74
N ALA A 81 -7.69 -4.21 11.28
CA ALA A 81 -8.53 -5.11 12.07
C ALA A 81 -7.81 -6.41 12.47
N PRO A 82 -7.20 -7.19 11.54
CA PRO A 82 -6.50 -8.40 11.92
C PRO A 82 -5.26 -8.14 12.77
N VAL A 83 -4.54 -7.03 12.57
CA VAL A 83 -3.37 -6.69 13.41
C VAL A 83 -3.76 -6.36 14.84
N ILE A 84 -4.89 -5.69 15.06
CA ILE A 84 -5.43 -5.44 16.40
C ILE A 84 -5.91 -6.74 17.03
N ALA A 85 -6.70 -7.53 16.28
CA ALA A 85 -7.29 -8.77 16.77
C ALA A 85 -6.25 -9.86 17.08
N ALA A 86 -5.14 -9.90 16.33
CA ALA A 86 -4.10 -10.90 16.49
C ALA A 86 -3.27 -10.73 17.78
N GLY A 87 -3.36 -9.61 18.50
CA GLY A 87 -2.82 -9.49 19.87
C GLY A 87 -1.37 -10.01 20.04
N SER A 88 -1.20 -11.08 20.81
CA SER A 88 0.08 -11.76 21.10
C SER A 88 0.41 -12.92 20.16
N THR A 89 -0.44 -13.25 19.18
CA THR A 89 -0.19 -14.35 18.23
C THR A 89 0.75 -13.94 17.09
N LEU A 90 0.89 -12.64 16.84
CA LEU A 90 1.89 -12.12 15.92
C LEU A 90 3.28 -12.14 16.56
N PRO A 91 4.34 -12.41 15.77
CA PRO A 91 5.71 -12.20 16.21
C PRO A 91 5.91 -10.79 16.80
N PRO A 92 6.71 -10.61 17.86
CA PRO A 92 6.87 -9.33 18.55
C PRO A 92 7.27 -8.16 17.64
N THR A 93 8.00 -8.45 16.58
CA THR A 93 8.47 -7.47 15.57
C THR A 93 7.47 -7.23 14.46
N ALA A 94 6.59 -8.19 14.14
CA ALA A 94 5.65 -8.07 13.03
C ALA A 94 4.54 -7.05 13.32
N ARG A 95 4.01 -7.07 14.55
CA ARG A 95 2.94 -6.16 14.96
C ARG A 95 3.30 -4.67 14.82
N PRO A 96 4.41 -4.16 15.38
CA PRO A 96 4.77 -2.75 15.23
C PRO A 96 5.09 -2.38 13.77
N LEU A 97 5.68 -3.30 12.99
CA LEU A 97 5.92 -3.07 11.56
C LEU A 97 4.61 -2.90 10.78
N LEU A 98 3.64 -3.79 10.97
CA LEU A 98 2.34 -3.72 10.29
C LEU A 98 1.54 -2.48 10.70
N LEU A 99 1.57 -2.11 11.98
CA LEU A 99 0.97 -0.84 12.45
C LEU A 99 1.67 0.37 11.84
N GLY A 100 3.01 0.33 11.74
CA GLY A 100 3.78 1.36 11.04
C GLY A 100 3.35 1.52 9.59
N VAL A 101 3.17 0.41 8.85
CA VAL A 101 2.65 0.42 7.48
C VAL A 101 1.25 1.04 7.43
N VAL A 102 0.35 0.65 8.33
CA VAL A 102 -1.01 1.23 8.40
C VAL A 102 -0.97 2.74 8.61
N ILE A 103 -0.16 3.21 9.56
CA ILE A 103 -0.02 4.65 9.84
C ILE A 103 0.54 5.38 8.63
N VAL A 104 1.62 4.86 8.03
CA VAL A 104 2.26 5.50 6.86
C VAL A 104 1.28 5.58 5.69
N LEU A 105 0.59 4.50 5.35
CA LEU A 105 -0.37 4.50 4.24
C LEU A 105 -1.58 5.40 4.52
N GLY A 106 -2.08 5.43 5.76
CA GLY A 106 -3.15 6.32 6.18
C GLY A 106 -2.75 7.80 6.08
N VAL A 107 -1.55 8.16 6.55
CA VAL A 107 -1.00 9.52 6.43
C VAL A 107 -0.80 9.90 4.97
N LEU A 108 -0.29 9.00 4.13
CA LEU A 108 -0.13 9.24 2.69
C LEU A 108 -1.48 9.45 2.00
N ALA A 109 -2.50 8.65 2.34
CA ALA A 109 -3.85 8.84 1.83
C ALA A 109 -4.43 10.21 2.23
N ALA A 110 -4.33 10.57 3.52
CA ALA A 110 -4.77 11.87 4.01
C ALA A 110 -4.01 13.02 3.34
N ALA A 111 -2.68 12.90 3.21
CA ALA A 111 -1.84 13.89 2.53
C ALA A 111 -2.20 14.03 1.05
N ALA A 112 -2.55 12.94 0.34
CA ALA A 112 -3.02 13.00 -1.03
C ALA A 112 -4.36 13.75 -1.14
N VAL A 113 -5.32 13.46 -0.25
CA VAL A 113 -6.61 14.17 -0.22
C VAL A 113 -6.43 15.66 0.05
N LEU A 114 -5.60 16.03 1.04
CA LEU A 114 -5.34 17.42 1.40
C LEU A 114 -4.52 18.17 0.35
N ALA A 115 -3.59 17.48 -0.33
CA ALA A 115 -2.76 18.08 -1.37
C ALA A 115 -3.41 18.07 -2.75
N TYR A 116 -4.52 17.34 -2.94
CA TYR A 116 -5.26 17.38 -4.19
C TYR A 116 -5.98 18.73 -4.29
N PRO A 117 -5.69 19.55 -5.31
CA PRO A 117 -6.35 20.83 -5.45
C PRO A 117 -7.84 20.58 -5.65
N SER A 118 -8.65 20.94 -4.64
CA SER A 118 -10.07 21.10 -4.84
C SER A 118 -10.22 22.11 -5.98
N ARG A 119 -10.78 21.69 -7.11
CA ARG A 119 -11.34 22.64 -8.07
C ARG A 119 -12.54 23.28 -7.40
N GLN A 120 -12.29 24.12 -6.41
CA GLN A 120 -13.28 24.98 -5.81
C GLN A 120 -13.45 26.15 -6.77
N ARG A 121 -14.40 25.94 -7.70
CA ARG A 121 -15.17 26.94 -8.46
C ARG A 121 -14.50 28.33 -8.55
N ARG A 122 -13.68 28.54 -9.59
CA ARG A 122 -13.51 29.88 -10.16
C ARG A 122 -14.10 29.88 -11.56
N GLY A 123 -15.24 30.57 -11.68
CA GLY A 123 -15.84 31.04 -12.93
C GLY A 123 -16.47 29.95 -13.79
N LEU A 124 -17.79 29.77 -13.68
CA LEU A 124 -18.80 30.39 -14.54
C LEU A 124 -20.18 30.08 -13.94
#